data_AF-A0A4S2BAY8-F1
#
_entry.id   AF-A0A4S2BAY8-F1
#
_cell.length_a   1.000
_cell.length_b   1.000
_cell.length_c   1.000
_cell.angle_alpha   90.00
_cell.angle_beta   90.00
_cell.angle_gamma   90.00
#
_symmetry.space_group_name_H-M   'P 1'
#
loop_
_entity.id
_entity.type
_entity.pdbx_description
1 polymer ?
#
loop_
_entity_poly.entity_id
_entity_poly.type
_entity_poly.pdbx_seq_one_letter_code
_entity_poly.pdbx_strand_id
1 'polypeptide(L)'
;MKYCPKCGTKVGQNDKYCDHCGANLKNSSIRKLASNNHETNKNRKTRQNCLIIAVGTILLAAGGVVFFTLQTQSSNQASSSALISNKNRAKTTENVRYAHHRNISSKEAAAFTIAYAHIKFSDDPAWNNVFNNAENEGLTIASYPQYDFGNYEVKAPSAGTVYVLSPAVGYVVSDKTNPENARITFINSRKGASQAIEFQDLAKKVVHSAYKRDAQKISKKINL
;
A
#
# COMPACT_ATOMS: atom_id res chain seq x y z
N MET A 1 29.06 -23.42 13.56
CA MET A 1 29.07 -21.94 13.46
C MET A 1 27.64 -21.47 13.70
N LYS A 2 27.41 -20.43 14.50
CA LYS A 2 26.06 -19.92 14.82
C LYS A 2 25.85 -18.58 14.12
N TYR A 3 24.62 -18.29 13.73
CA TYR A 3 24.23 -17.02 13.12
C TYR A 3 23.18 -16.33 13.99
N CYS A 4 23.21 -15.00 14.02
CA CYS A 4 22.21 -14.22 14.71
C CYS A 4 20.84 -14.40 14.02
N PRO A 5 19.78 -14.82 14.73
CA PRO A 5 18.46 -14.99 14.12
C PRO A 5 17.81 -13.65 13.72
N LYS A 6 18.33 -12.51 14.21
CA LYS A 6 17.76 -11.18 13.93
C LYS A 6 18.41 -10.48 12.74
N CYS A 7 19.72 -10.66 12.51
CA CYS A 7 20.46 -9.94 11.46
C CYS A 7 21.30 -10.82 10.55
N GLY A 8 21.37 -12.13 10.78
CA GLY A 8 22.13 -13.06 9.94
C GLY A 8 23.65 -12.99 10.11
N THR A 9 24.18 -12.12 10.97
CA THR A 9 25.63 -12.02 11.23
C THR A 9 26.14 -13.29 11.94
N LYS A 10 27.33 -13.74 11.56
CA LYS A 10 28.03 -14.85 12.22
C LYS A 10 28.36 -14.46 13.67
N VAL A 11 28.00 -15.32 14.61
CA VAL A 11 28.23 -15.13 16.05
C VAL A 11 28.98 -16.32 16.65
N GLY A 12 29.73 -16.06 17.70
CA GLY A 12 30.40 -17.07 18.51
C GLY A 12 29.40 -18.02 19.16
N GLN A 13 29.82 -19.26 19.44
CA GLN A 13 28.95 -20.27 20.04
C GLN A 13 28.50 -19.89 21.46
N ASN A 14 29.27 -19.03 22.15
CA ASN A 14 29.05 -18.64 23.54
C ASN A 14 28.58 -17.18 23.70
N ASP A 15 28.35 -16.46 22.61
CA ASP A 15 27.94 -15.05 22.68
C ASP A 15 26.53 -14.95 23.25
N LYS A 16 26.38 -14.12 24.28
CA LYS A 16 25.07 -13.84 24.91
C LYS A 16 24.28 -12.82 24.11
N TYR A 17 24.95 -11.96 23.35
CA TYR A 17 24.36 -10.90 22.53
C TYR A 17 25.08 -10.83 21.19
N CYS A 18 24.40 -10.34 20.16
CA CYS A 18 25.00 -10.10 18.86
C CYS A 18 25.67 -8.72 18.82
N ASP A 19 26.96 -8.67 18.52
CA ASP A 19 27.74 -7.42 18.45
C ASP A 19 27.28 -6.48 17.33
N HIS A 20 26.62 -7.01 16.29
CA HIS A 20 26.18 -6.21 15.14
C HIS A 20 24.78 -5.59 15.33
N CYS A 21 23.89 -6.20 16.14
CA CYS A 21 22.50 -5.73 16.26
C CYS A 21 21.95 -5.69 17.70
N GLY A 22 22.76 -6.06 18.68
CA GLY A 22 22.41 -6.10 20.10
C GLY A 22 21.43 -7.21 20.51
N ALA A 23 21.07 -8.13 19.62
CA ALA A 23 20.07 -9.16 19.90
C ALA A 23 20.56 -10.17 20.95
N ASN A 24 19.73 -10.50 21.95
CA ASN A 24 20.04 -11.52 22.96
C ASN A 24 19.94 -12.94 22.37
N LEU A 25 21.01 -13.73 22.51
CA LEU A 25 21.19 -15.05 21.92
C LEU A 25 20.94 -16.21 22.90
N LYS A 26 20.59 -15.92 24.16
CA LYS A 26 20.44 -16.92 25.23
C LYS A 26 19.20 -17.81 25.13
N ASN A 27 18.14 -17.43 24.39
CA ASN A 27 16.89 -18.19 24.31
C ASN A 27 16.46 -18.45 22.86
N SER A 28 17.23 -19.23 22.12
CA SER A 28 16.78 -19.77 20.82
C SER A 28 17.20 -21.23 20.67
N SER A 29 16.79 -22.05 21.63
CA SER A 29 16.68 -23.49 21.47
C SER A 29 15.22 -23.84 21.21
N ILE A 30 14.93 -24.17 19.95
CA ILE A 30 13.85 -25.04 19.49
C ILE A 30 12.41 -24.63 19.87
N ARG A 31 11.70 -24.03 18.91
CA ARG A 31 10.31 -24.42 18.64
C ARG A 31 10.20 -24.83 17.16
N LYS A 32 10.72 -26.02 16.88
CA LYS A 32 10.36 -26.82 15.70
C LYS A 32 9.81 -28.14 16.24
N LEU A 33 8.50 -28.32 16.15
CA LEU A 33 7.76 -29.57 16.34
C LEU A 33 6.57 -29.44 15.37
N ALA A 34 6.54 -30.07 14.19
CA ALA A 34 6.25 -31.49 13.94
C ALA A 34 4.92 -31.91 14.60
N SER A 35 3.82 -31.97 13.84
CA SER A 35 3.28 -33.18 13.17
C SER A 35 2.91 -34.31 14.14
N ASN A 36 1.63 -34.71 14.17
CA ASN A 36 1.18 -36.06 13.79
C ASN A 36 -0.31 -36.29 14.08
N ASN A 37 -1.05 -36.56 12.99
CA ASN A 37 -2.06 -37.60 12.76
C ASN A 37 -2.80 -38.24 13.96
N HIS A 38 -4.14 -38.20 13.88
CA HIS A 38 -5.00 -39.28 14.32
C HIS A 38 -6.14 -39.48 13.30
N GLU A 39 -5.90 -40.36 12.32
CA GLU A 39 -6.95 -41.04 11.58
C GLU A 39 -7.57 -42.11 12.49
N THR A 40 -8.89 -42.06 12.68
CA THR A 40 -9.67 -43.27 12.95
C THR A 40 -10.86 -43.33 12.01
N ASN A 41 -10.75 -44.30 11.12
CA ASN A 41 -11.75 -44.89 10.24
C ASN A 41 -12.93 -45.49 11.03
N LYS A 42 -14.18 -45.15 10.67
CA LYS A 42 -15.24 -46.14 10.41
C LYS A 42 -16.52 -45.52 9.85
N ASN A 43 -16.80 -45.94 8.63
CA ASN A 43 -18.10 -45.98 7.96
C ASN A 43 -19.17 -46.64 8.87
N ARG A 44 -20.29 -45.93 9.09
CA ARG A 44 -21.61 -46.56 9.20
C ARG A 44 -22.67 -45.66 8.57
N LYS A 45 -23.21 -46.15 7.45
CA LYS A 45 -24.39 -45.67 6.74
C LYS A 45 -25.63 -45.96 7.60
N THR A 46 -26.33 -44.94 8.08
CA THR A 46 -27.74 -45.09 8.48
C THR A 46 -28.54 -43.83 8.20
N ARG A 47 -29.66 -44.06 7.51
CA ARG A 47 -30.65 -43.14 6.97
C ARG A 47 -31.54 -42.52 8.07
N GLN A 48 -32.25 -41.46 7.66
CA GLN A 48 -33.48 -40.87 8.20
C GLN A 48 -33.34 -40.00 9.45
N ASN A 49 -33.91 -38.81 9.57
CA ASN A 49 -34.74 -37.95 8.72
C ASN A 49 -34.62 -36.54 9.34
N CYS A 50 -34.39 -35.49 8.54
CA CYS A 50 -35.42 -34.54 8.10
C CYS A 50 -36.14 -33.83 9.24
N LEU A 51 -35.73 -32.58 9.57
CA LEU A 51 -36.62 -31.47 9.97
C LEU A 51 -35.89 -30.14 10.29
N ILE A 52 -34.89 -29.69 9.53
CA ILE A 52 -34.46 -28.26 9.57
C ILE A 52 -34.08 -27.75 8.16
N ILE A 53 -34.86 -28.16 7.14
CA ILE A 53 -34.84 -27.53 5.81
C ILE A 53 -36.05 -26.60 5.75
N ALA A 54 -35.96 -25.50 6.50
CA ALA A 54 -36.92 -24.39 6.45
C ALA A 54 -36.34 -23.07 6.97
N VAL A 55 -35.21 -23.11 7.71
CA VAL A 55 -34.57 -21.89 8.28
C VAL A 55 -33.28 -21.51 7.53
N GLY A 56 -32.60 -22.46 6.88
CA GLY A 56 -31.35 -22.20 6.15
C GLY A 56 -31.51 -21.48 4.80
N THR A 57 -32.68 -21.53 4.17
CA THR A 57 -32.93 -20.84 2.90
C THR A 57 -33.21 -19.34 3.08
N ILE A 58 -33.68 -18.91 4.25
CA ILE A 58 -33.95 -17.49 4.54
C ILE A 58 -32.64 -16.73 4.88
N LEU A 59 -31.63 -17.40 5.46
CA LEU A 59 -30.32 -16.77 5.74
C LEU A 59 -29.36 -16.75 4.54
N LEU A 60 -29.53 -17.66 3.56
CA LEU A 60 -28.78 -17.62 2.30
C LEU A 60 -29.30 -16.54 1.33
N ALA A 61 -30.55 -16.10 1.46
CA ALA A 61 -31.09 -14.97 0.72
C ALA A 61 -30.67 -13.60 1.29
N ALA A 62 -30.35 -13.50 2.58
CA ALA A 62 -29.85 -12.26 3.18
C ALA A 62 -28.30 -12.16 3.17
N GLY A 63 -27.59 -13.29 3.34
CA GLY A 63 -26.12 -13.31 3.31
C GLY A 63 -25.51 -13.24 1.90
N GLY A 64 -26.22 -13.72 0.87
CA GLY A 64 -25.74 -13.72 -0.52
C GLY A 64 -25.85 -12.38 -1.24
N VAL A 65 -26.78 -11.50 -0.83
CA VAL A 65 -26.98 -10.19 -1.50
C VAL A 65 -25.86 -9.21 -1.16
N VAL A 66 -25.25 -9.32 0.03
CA VAL A 66 -24.15 -8.42 0.43
C VAL A 66 -22.84 -8.79 -0.26
N PHE A 67 -22.61 -10.07 -0.61
CA PHE A 67 -21.38 -10.47 -1.30
C PHE A 67 -21.46 -10.32 -2.82
N PHE A 68 -22.64 -10.52 -3.44
CA PHE A 68 -22.79 -10.42 -4.90
C PHE A 68 -22.90 -8.97 -5.42
N THR A 69 -23.26 -8.00 -4.57
CA THR A 69 -23.26 -6.57 -4.95
C THR A 69 -21.87 -5.94 -5.03
N LEU A 70 -20.80 -6.67 -4.68
CA LEU A 70 -19.42 -6.16 -4.76
C LEU A 70 -18.59 -6.70 -5.93
N GLN A 71 -19.09 -7.65 -6.74
CA GLN A 71 -18.30 -8.23 -7.85
C GLN A 71 -18.88 -8.12 -9.27
N THR A 72 -20.10 -7.61 -9.49
CA THR A 72 -20.65 -7.55 -10.85
C THR A 72 -21.23 -6.19 -11.21
N GLN A 73 -20.37 -5.26 -11.62
CA GLN A 73 -20.69 -4.24 -12.62
C GLN A 73 -19.40 -3.64 -13.20
N SER A 74 -18.83 -4.38 -14.15
CA SER A 74 -17.95 -3.84 -15.17
C SER A 74 -18.32 -4.50 -16.49
N SER A 75 -19.33 -3.94 -17.14
CA SER A 75 -19.43 -3.90 -18.61
C SER A 75 -20.67 -3.09 -19.02
N ASN A 76 -20.38 -1.90 -19.57
CA ASN A 76 -21.08 -1.20 -20.64
C ASN A 76 -22.61 -1.10 -20.59
N GLN A 77 -23.10 0.12 -20.39
CA GLN A 77 -23.82 0.84 -21.45
C GLN A 77 -24.02 2.32 -21.08
N ALA A 78 -23.76 3.17 -22.07
CA ALA A 78 -24.20 4.54 -22.12
C ALA A 78 -25.73 4.61 -22.07
N SER A 79 -26.28 5.54 -21.27
CA SER A 79 -27.37 6.47 -21.66
C SER A 79 -27.81 7.33 -20.47
N SER A 80 -27.35 8.58 -20.49
CA SER A 80 -28.09 9.83 -20.24
C SER A 80 -29.34 9.85 -19.33
N SER A 81 -29.25 10.59 -18.22
CA SER A 81 -30.25 11.59 -17.77
C SER A 81 -29.63 12.37 -16.58
N ALA A 82 -29.61 13.70 -16.52
CA ALA A 82 -30.47 14.73 -17.09
C ALA A 82 -29.68 15.88 -17.75
N LEU A 83 -30.22 16.37 -18.86
CA LEU A 83 -29.91 17.70 -19.40
C LEU A 83 -30.60 18.75 -18.53
N ILE A 84 -29.84 19.40 -17.65
CA ILE A 84 -30.09 20.81 -17.30
C ILE A 84 -28.93 21.59 -17.92
N SER A 85 -29.19 22.19 -19.09
CA SER A 85 -28.32 23.21 -19.65
C SER A 85 -28.46 24.45 -18.77
N ASN A 86 -27.47 24.74 -17.93
CA ASN A 86 -27.24 26.08 -17.45
C ASN A 86 -25.97 26.63 -18.11
N LYS A 87 -26.17 27.22 -19.29
CA LYS A 87 -25.23 28.10 -19.97
C LYS A 87 -25.10 29.39 -19.15
N ASN A 88 -24.36 29.30 -18.04
CA ASN A 88 -23.69 30.38 -17.30
C ASN A 88 -23.24 29.87 -15.91
N ARG A 89 -22.19 29.04 -15.88
CA ARG A 89 -21.31 28.96 -14.70
C ARG A 89 -19.86 29.12 -15.13
N ALA A 90 -19.56 30.27 -15.73
CA ALA A 90 -18.29 30.92 -15.46
C ALA A 90 -18.30 31.36 -13.99
N LYS A 91 -17.84 30.49 -13.08
CA LYS A 91 -17.48 30.86 -11.70
C LYS A 91 -16.25 30.07 -11.27
N THR A 92 -15.12 30.75 -11.48
CA THR A 92 -13.86 30.61 -10.75
C THR A 92 -13.11 29.30 -10.99
N THR A 93 -12.53 29.19 -12.18
CA THR A 93 -11.20 28.61 -12.37
C THR A 93 -10.21 29.36 -11.47
N GLU A 94 -10.11 28.95 -10.21
CA GLU A 94 -8.84 29.12 -9.51
C GLU A 94 -7.82 28.23 -10.22
N ASN A 95 -6.72 28.87 -10.59
CA ASN A 95 -5.69 28.37 -11.48
C ASN A 95 -4.91 27.22 -10.82
N VAL A 96 -5.50 26.03 -10.72
CA VAL A 96 -4.77 24.79 -10.45
C VAL A 96 -4.00 24.45 -11.72
N ARG A 97 -2.76 24.95 -11.79
CA ARG A 97 -1.76 24.64 -12.84
C ARG A 97 -1.45 23.14 -13.01
N TYR A 98 -2.12 22.26 -12.27
CA TYR A 98 -2.17 20.80 -12.52
C TYR A 98 -3.50 20.46 -13.19
N ALA A 99 -3.86 21.21 -14.23
CA ALA A 99 -5.03 20.94 -15.03
C ALA A 99 -4.66 19.85 -16.04
N HIS A 100 -5.25 18.66 -15.93
CA HIS A 100 -5.85 17.82 -16.98
C HIS A 100 -5.23 17.64 -18.40
N HIS A 101 -4.10 18.24 -18.77
CA HIS A 101 -3.60 18.29 -20.16
C HIS A 101 -2.07 18.19 -20.31
N ARG A 102 -1.32 17.89 -19.23
CA ARG A 102 0.10 17.56 -19.31
C ARG A 102 0.34 16.22 -18.64
N ASN A 103 0.95 15.30 -19.40
CA ASN A 103 1.48 14.05 -18.90
C ASN A 103 2.44 14.37 -17.74
N ILE A 104 2.08 13.96 -16.52
CA ILE A 104 2.88 14.24 -15.33
C ILE A 104 4.16 13.40 -15.38
N SER A 105 5.32 14.03 -15.20
CA SER A 105 6.57 13.27 -15.15
C SER A 105 6.63 12.38 -13.90
N SER A 106 7.36 11.26 -13.95
CA SER A 106 7.55 10.38 -12.79
C SER A 106 8.16 11.13 -11.59
N LYS A 107 9.02 12.13 -11.84
CA LYS A 107 9.62 12.99 -10.79
C LYS A 107 8.57 13.88 -10.13
N GLU A 108 7.66 14.46 -10.91
CA GLU A 108 6.55 15.24 -10.36
C GLU A 108 5.60 14.33 -9.58
N ALA A 109 5.20 13.19 -10.14
CA ALA A 109 4.35 12.23 -9.44
C ALA A 109 4.96 11.79 -8.10
N ALA A 110 6.26 11.47 -8.09
CA ALA A 110 6.98 11.14 -6.87
C ALA A 110 7.00 12.30 -5.85
N ALA A 111 7.27 13.53 -6.29
CA ALA A 111 7.28 14.69 -5.41
C ALA A 111 5.90 14.97 -4.78
N PHE A 112 4.84 14.85 -5.58
CA PHE A 112 3.46 14.96 -5.09
C PHE A 112 3.13 13.86 -4.08
N THR A 113 3.52 12.62 -4.37
CA THR A 113 3.33 11.49 -3.45
C THR A 113 4.08 11.69 -2.14
N ILE A 114 5.33 12.17 -2.17
CA ILE A 114 6.14 12.47 -0.97
C ILE A 114 5.51 13.60 -0.15
N ALA A 115 5.13 14.70 -0.79
CA ALA A 115 4.48 15.82 -0.11
C ALA A 115 3.14 15.40 0.51
N TYR A 116 2.35 14.58 -0.18
CA TYR A 116 1.11 14.05 0.37
C TYR A 116 1.34 13.14 1.58
N ALA A 117 2.37 12.29 1.53
CA ALA A 117 2.72 11.44 2.66
C ALA A 117 3.10 12.26 3.89
N HIS A 118 3.87 13.34 3.72
CA HIS A 118 4.21 14.27 4.80
C HIS A 118 2.97 14.94 5.42
N ILE A 119 1.98 15.33 4.59
CA ILE A 119 0.70 15.88 5.07
C ILE A 119 -0.10 14.82 5.84
N LYS A 120 -0.21 13.61 5.29
CA LYS A 120 -1.08 12.54 5.82
C LYS A 120 -0.50 11.89 7.09
N PHE A 121 0.82 11.78 7.17
CA PHE A 121 1.55 11.10 8.23
C PHE A 121 2.49 12.08 8.95
N SER A 122 1.99 13.27 9.29
CA SER A 122 2.79 14.37 9.85
C SER A 122 3.41 14.04 11.22
N ASP A 123 2.86 13.06 11.93
CA ASP A 123 3.37 12.50 13.18
C ASP A 123 4.44 11.41 12.98
N ASP A 124 4.68 10.98 11.73
CA ASP A 124 5.60 9.89 11.42
C ASP A 124 7.00 10.42 11.07
N PRO A 125 8.03 10.14 11.91
CA PRO A 125 9.37 10.65 11.69
C PRO A 125 10.01 10.11 10.40
N ALA A 126 9.65 8.91 9.94
CA ALA A 126 10.23 8.35 8.73
C ALA A 126 9.77 9.13 7.48
N TRP A 127 8.49 9.51 7.42
CA TRP A 127 7.94 10.34 6.35
C TRP A 127 8.47 11.77 6.42
N ASN A 128 8.57 12.35 7.61
CA ASN A 128 9.14 13.68 7.80
C ASN A 128 10.61 13.74 7.37
N ASN A 129 11.42 12.76 7.73
CA ASN A 129 12.83 12.69 7.31
C ASN A 129 12.97 12.61 5.79
N VAL A 130 12.17 11.77 5.13
CA VAL A 130 12.20 11.67 3.66
C VAL A 130 11.81 12.99 3.00
N PHE A 131 10.76 13.67 3.49
CA PHE A 131 10.35 14.97 2.96
C PHE A 131 11.45 16.02 3.13
N ASN A 132 12.01 16.12 4.34
CA ASN A 132 13.08 17.07 4.65
C ASN A 132 14.33 16.81 3.81
N ASN A 133 14.73 15.55 3.65
CA ASN A 133 15.88 15.20 2.81
C ASN A 133 15.62 15.57 1.35
N ALA A 134 14.43 15.24 0.82
CA ALA A 134 14.06 15.56 -0.55
C ALA A 134 14.04 17.08 -0.82
N GLU A 135 13.62 17.88 0.16
CA GLU A 135 13.62 19.34 0.06
C GLU A 135 15.04 19.93 0.12
N ASN A 136 15.87 19.45 1.05
CA ASN A 136 17.16 20.10 1.35
C ASN A 136 18.30 19.52 0.51
N GLU A 137 18.50 18.21 0.58
CA GLU A 137 19.64 17.48 0.01
C GLU A 137 19.32 16.86 -1.36
N GLY A 138 18.03 16.66 -1.65
CA GLY A 138 17.56 15.86 -2.78
C GLY A 138 17.33 14.40 -2.38
N LEU A 139 16.76 13.62 -3.30
CA LEU A 139 16.37 12.25 -3.02
C LEU A 139 16.59 11.36 -4.25
N THR A 140 17.35 10.28 -4.07
CA THR A 140 17.41 9.19 -5.05
C THR A 140 16.39 8.14 -4.66
N ILE A 141 15.48 7.84 -5.58
CA ILE A 141 14.38 6.91 -5.36
C ILE A 141 14.69 5.65 -6.17
N ALA A 142 14.84 4.52 -5.50
CA ALA A 142 15.01 3.24 -6.17
C ALA A 142 13.64 2.63 -6.51
N SER A 143 13.58 1.83 -7.58
CA SER A 143 12.37 1.13 -7.99
C SER A 143 12.59 -0.37 -8.15
N TYR A 144 11.64 -1.18 -7.65
CA TYR A 144 11.70 -2.64 -7.68
C TYR A 144 10.33 -3.25 -7.94
N PRO A 145 10.25 -4.46 -8.54
CA PRO A 145 9.00 -5.22 -8.61
C PRO A 145 8.54 -5.72 -7.23
N GLN A 146 9.48 -5.89 -6.29
CA GLN A 146 9.24 -6.32 -4.92
C GLN A 146 10.32 -5.73 -4.00
N TYR A 147 9.96 -5.40 -2.76
CA TYR A 147 10.91 -4.94 -1.74
C TYR A 147 10.41 -5.29 -0.32
N ASP A 148 11.35 -5.56 0.59
CA ASP A 148 11.05 -5.87 1.98
C ASP A 148 11.23 -4.63 2.86
N PHE A 149 10.12 -4.12 3.41
CA PHE A 149 10.14 -3.04 4.40
C PHE A 149 10.08 -3.62 5.80
N GLY A 150 11.24 -3.89 6.39
CA GLY A 150 11.32 -4.59 7.67
C GLY A 150 10.78 -6.01 7.55
N ASN A 151 9.66 -6.31 8.22
CA ASN A 151 9.01 -7.62 8.16
C ASN A 151 7.90 -7.72 7.11
N TYR A 152 7.70 -6.67 6.29
CA TYR A 152 6.66 -6.63 5.27
C TYR A 152 7.26 -6.85 3.88
N GLU A 153 6.97 -8.00 3.29
CA GLU A 153 7.23 -8.27 1.87
C GLU A 153 6.19 -7.54 1.02
N VAL A 154 6.63 -6.60 0.18
CA VAL A 154 5.74 -5.80 -0.67
C VAL A 154 6.01 -6.08 -2.13
N LYS A 155 4.97 -6.55 -2.84
CA LYS A 155 5.02 -6.81 -4.29
C LYS A 155 4.17 -5.81 -5.03
N ALA A 156 4.71 -5.26 -6.11
CA ALA A 156 3.94 -4.42 -7.01
C ALA A 156 3.03 -5.28 -7.91
N PRO A 157 1.88 -4.74 -8.36
CA PRO A 157 1.14 -5.28 -9.48
C PRO A 157 2.02 -5.38 -10.75
N SER A 158 1.61 -6.19 -11.73
CA SER A 158 2.37 -6.40 -12.97
C SER A 158 2.68 -5.12 -13.75
N ALA A 159 1.74 -4.17 -13.80
CA ALA A 159 1.93 -2.85 -14.40
C ALA A 159 2.58 -1.82 -13.45
N GLY A 160 2.74 -2.19 -12.18
CA GLY A 160 3.14 -1.30 -11.11
C GLY A 160 4.64 -1.33 -10.80
N THR A 161 5.01 -0.61 -9.75
CA THR A 161 6.35 -0.68 -9.17
C THR A 161 6.32 -0.28 -7.70
N VAL A 162 7.26 -0.80 -6.91
CA VAL A 162 7.56 -0.33 -5.56
C VAL A 162 8.64 0.73 -5.66
N TYR A 163 8.36 1.94 -5.18
CA TYR A 163 9.35 3.00 -5.02
C TYR A 163 9.83 3.04 -3.57
N VAL A 164 11.14 2.94 -3.38
CA VAL A 164 11.79 2.89 -2.08
C VAL A 164 12.45 4.24 -1.84
N LEU A 165 11.97 4.93 -0.79
CA LEU A 165 12.47 6.26 -0.41
C LEU A 165 13.51 6.17 0.71
N SER A 166 13.39 5.14 1.53
CA SER A 166 14.38 4.69 2.52
C SER A 166 14.07 3.23 2.90
N PRO A 167 14.93 2.55 3.67
CA PRO A 167 14.59 1.23 4.22
C PRO A 167 13.33 1.23 5.09
N ALA A 168 12.91 2.39 5.61
CA ALA A 168 11.78 2.51 6.52
C ALA A 168 10.45 2.79 5.81
N VAL A 169 10.45 3.50 4.68
CA VAL A 169 9.22 3.96 4.00
C VAL A 169 9.37 3.98 2.48
N GLY A 170 8.26 3.74 1.80
CA GLY A 170 8.14 3.77 0.35
C GLY A 170 6.68 3.77 -0.09
N TYR A 171 6.43 3.62 -1.38
CA TYR A 171 5.07 3.48 -1.89
C TYR A 171 5.00 2.58 -3.11
N VAL A 172 3.85 1.96 -3.31
CA VAL A 172 3.52 1.18 -4.50
C VAL A 172 2.68 2.06 -5.43
N VAL A 173 3.03 2.04 -6.71
CA VAL A 173 2.21 2.61 -7.79
C VAL A 173 1.61 1.46 -8.57
N SER A 174 0.31 1.48 -8.81
CA SER A 174 -0.39 0.40 -9.54
C SER A 174 -0.06 0.35 -11.03
N ASP A 175 0.24 1.49 -11.64
CA ASP A 175 0.62 1.64 -13.05
C ASP A 175 1.75 2.68 -13.17
N LYS A 176 2.97 2.23 -13.48
CA LYS A 176 4.13 3.11 -13.61
C LYS A 176 4.14 3.92 -14.92
N THR A 177 3.37 3.49 -15.92
CA THR A 177 3.27 4.12 -17.24
C THR A 177 2.25 5.25 -17.28
N ASN A 178 1.19 5.14 -16.48
CA ASN A 178 0.14 6.16 -16.35
C ASN A 178 -0.03 6.60 -14.87
N PRO A 179 1.00 7.25 -14.28
CA PRO A 179 0.97 7.60 -12.85
C PRO A 179 -0.20 8.52 -12.46
N GLU A 180 -0.71 9.31 -13.39
CA GLU A 180 -1.87 10.19 -13.21
C GLU A 180 -3.18 9.46 -12.87
N ASN A 181 -3.33 8.23 -13.35
CA ASN A 181 -4.51 7.38 -13.12
C ASN A 181 -4.18 6.20 -12.19
N ALA A 182 -2.98 6.19 -11.61
CA ALA A 182 -2.54 5.12 -10.76
C ALA A 182 -3.05 5.30 -9.32
N ARG A 183 -3.21 4.16 -8.66
CA ARG A 183 -3.42 4.06 -7.23
C ARG A 183 -2.10 4.01 -6.51
N ILE A 184 -2.01 4.75 -5.41
CA ILE A 184 -0.83 4.87 -4.57
C ILE A 184 -1.10 4.24 -3.22
N THR A 185 -0.25 3.30 -2.83
CA THR A 185 -0.28 2.64 -1.52
C THR A 185 0.99 2.97 -0.75
N PHE A 186 0.87 3.63 0.39
CA PHE A 186 2.02 4.01 1.22
C PHE A 186 2.45 2.84 2.10
N ILE A 187 3.75 2.63 2.23
CA ILE A 187 4.33 1.55 3.01
C ILE A 187 5.22 2.14 4.11
N ASN A 188 5.08 1.61 5.32
CA ASN A 188 5.97 1.87 6.44
C ASN A 188 6.39 0.54 7.09
N SER A 189 7.69 0.37 7.31
CA SER A 189 8.29 -0.85 7.87
C SER A 189 7.77 -1.26 9.26
N ARG A 190 7.13 -0.35 9.99
CA ARG A 190 6.55 -0.59 11.32
C ARG A 190 5.03 -0.55 11.34
N LYS A 191 4.41 0.24 10.45
CA LYS A 191 2.94 0.44 10.41
C LYS A 191 2.25 -0.35 9.29
N GLY A 192 3.00 -1.01 8.41
CA GLY A 192 2.48 -1.75 7.28
C GLY A 192 2.04 -0.85 6.11
N ALA A 193 1.06 -1.34 5.34
CA ALA A 193 0.53 -0.67 4.16
C ALA A 193 -0.72 0.17 4.47
N SER A 194 -0.83 1.35 3.86
CA SER A 194 -2.05 2.16 3.93
C SER A 194 -3.14 1.64 2.99
N GLN A 195 -4.37 2.12 3.16
CA GLN A 195 -5.35 2.04 2.08
C GLN A 195 -4.84 2.82 0.85
N ALA A 196 -5.10 2.27 -0.33
CA ALA A 196 -4.75 2.90 -1.60
C ALA A 196 -5.56 4.19 -1.84
N ILE A 197 -4.94 5.19 -2.46
CA ILE A 197 -5.55 6.46 -2.88
C ILE A 197 -5.28 6.72 -4.36
N GLU A 198 -6.25 7.27 -5.08
CA GLU A 198 -6.04 7.70 -6.46
C GLU A 198 -5.03 8.86 -6.51
N PHE A 199 -4.11 8.83 -7.47
CA PHE A 199 -3.11 9.88 -7.61
C PHE A 199 -3.74 11.27 -7.80
N GLN A 200 -4.86 11.38 -8.51
CA GLN A 200 -5.51 12.68 -8.70
C GLN A 200 -6.01 13.28 -7.38
N ASP A 201 -6.54 12.44 -6.48
CA ASP A 201 -7.03 12.88 -5.18
C ASP A 201 -5.89 13.33 -4.26
N LEU A 202 -4.77 12.60 -4.25
CA LEU A 202 -3.60 12.99 -3.48
C LEU A 202 -2.99 14.28 -4.04
N ALA A 203 -2.89 14.40 -5.37
CA ALA A 203 -2.33 15.57 -6.03
C ALA A 203 -3.18 16.80 -5.74
N LYS A 204 -4.51 16.68 -5.82
CA LYS A 204 -5.45 17.74 -5.44
C LYS A 204 -5.22 18.20 -4.01
N LYS A 205 -5.04 17.28 -3.05
CA LYS A 205 -4.76 17.65 -1.65
C LYS A 205 -3.46 18.43 -1.50
N VAL A 206 -2.39 18.04 -2.19
CA VAL A 206 -1.11 18.76 -2.15
C VAL A 206 -1.22 20.15 -2.78
N VAL A 207 -1.90 20.27 -3.93
CA VAL A 207 -2.07 21.57 -4.61
C VAL A 207 -2.80 22.60 -3.74
N HIS A 208 -3.78 22.17 -2.96
CA HIS A 208 -4.55 23.06 -2.08
C HIS A 208 -3.92 23.18 -0.68
N SER A 209 -2.69 22.69 -0.49
CA SER A 209 -1.95 22.78 0.77
C SER A 209 -0.79 23.79 0.68
N ALA A 210 -0.18 24.11 1.82
CA ALA A 210 1.03 24.91 1.89
C ALA A 210 2.22 24.28 1.11
N TYR A 211 2.21 22.95 0.94
CA TYR A 211 3.33 22.18 0.38
C TYR A 211 3.35 22.11 -1.16
N LYS A 212 2.43 22.81 -1.85
CA LYS A 212 2.42 22.87 -3.32
C LYS A 212 3.77 23.32 -3.89
N ARG A 213 4.35 24.37 -3.31
CA ARG A 213 5.64 24.91 -3.79
C ARG A 213 6.79 23.97 -3.45
N ASP A 214 6.71 23.26 -2.35
CA ASP A 214 7.78 22.36 -1.93
C ASP A 214 7.78 21.10 -2.79
N ALA A 215 6.61 20.54 -3.14
CA ALA A 215 6.50 19.49 -4.14
C ALA A 215 7.13 19.90 -5.51
N GLN A 216 6.95 21.15 -5.92
CA GLN A 216 7.56 21.68 -7.16
C GLN A 216 9.09 21.86 -7.07
N LYS A 217 9.63 22.15 -5.88
CA LYS A 217 11.07 22.21 -5.67
C LYS A 217 11.66 20.80 -5.61
N ILE A 218 11.03 19.91 -4.85
CA ILE A 218 11.42 18.52 -4.67
C ILE A 218 11.49 17.80 -6.02
N SER A 219 10.53 18.00 -6.94
CA SER A 219 10.55 17.34 -8.25
C SER A 219 11.82 17.63 -9.07
N LYS A 220 12.45 18.79 -8.86
CA LYS A 220 13.71 19.17 -9.51
C LYS A 220 14.94 18.51 -8.89
N LYS A 221 14.82 18.04 -7.64
CA LYS A 221 15.88 17.41 -6.85
C LYS A 221 15.76 15.89 -6.76
N ILE A 222 14.69 15.31 -7.29
CA ILE A 222 14.51 13.86 -7.35
C ILE A 222 15.35 13.25 -8.48
N ASN A 223 16.00 12.14 -8.16
CA ASN A 223 16.57 11.21 -9.12
C ASN A 223 15.81 9.87 -9.06
N LEU A 224 15.38 9.37 -10.21
CA LEU A 224 14.55 8.17 -10.39
C LEU A 224 15.20 7.25 -11.42
#